data_AF-A0A947GLP2-F1
#
_entry.id   AF-A0A947GLP2-F1
#
_cell.length_a   1.000
_cell.length_b   1.000
_cell.length_c   1.000
_cell.angle_alpha   90.00
_cell.angle_beta   90.00
_cell.angle_gamma   90.00
#
_symmetry.space_group_name_H-M   'P 1'
#
loop_
_entity.id
_entity.type
_entity.pdbx_description
1 polymer ?
#
loop_
_entity_poly.entity_id
_entity_poly.type
_entity_poly.pdbx_seq_one_letter_code
_entity_poly.pdbx_strand_id
1 'polypeptide(L)' 'MSDARIRSYRDLTIWQDAMTLAETVYRLTSAFPKDELYGMTSQMRRASVSIAANIAEGHGR' A
#
# COMPACT_ATOMS: atom_id res chain seq x y z
N MET A 1 24.37 5.87 12.13
CA MET A 1 22.97 5.61 11.74
C MET A 1 22.26 5.17 13.00
N SER A 2 21.32 5.97 13.51
CA SER A 2 20.61 5.65 14.74
C SER A 2 19.87 4.34 14.56
N ASP A 3 20.14 3.38 15.45
CA ASP A 3 19.40 2.13 15.58
C ASP A 3 17.96 2.45 16.00
N ALA A 4 17.11 2.74 15.01
CA ALA A 4 15.69 2.94 15.23
C ALA A 4 15.09 1.57 15.51
N ARG A 5 14.96 1.25 16.80
CA ARG A 5 14.34 0.00 17.25
C ARG A 5 12.93 -0.10 16.65
N ILE A 6 12.74 -1.08 15.76
CA ILE A 6 11.42 -1.43 15.20
C ILE A 6 10.54 -1.94 16.34
N ARG A 7 9.41 -1.27 16.57
CA ARG A 7 8.40 -1.60 17.58
C ARG A 7 7.05 -1.94 16.95
N SER A 8 6.83 -1.49 15.73
CA SER A 8 5.63 -1.72 14.94
C SER A 8 6.00 -1.96 13.48
N TYR A 9 5.13 -2.67 12.75
CA TYR A 9 5.23 -2.76 11.29
C TYR A 9 5.28 -1.38 10.62
N ARG A 10 4.74 -0.33 11.26
CA ARG A 10 4.79 1.04 10.77
C ARG A 10 6.20 1.64 10.74
N ASP A 11 7.11 1.10 11.55
CA ASP A 11 8.52 1.52 11.59
C ASP A 11 9.31 0.91 10.41
N LEU A 12 8.76 -0.09 9.73
CA LEU A 12 9.39 -0.73 8.58
C LEU A 12 9.34 0.21 7.37
N THR A 13 10.51 0.55 6.82
CA THR A 13 10.62 1.31 5.57
C THR A 13 9.80 0.66 4.44
N ILE A 14 9.85 -0.68 4.33
CA ILE A 14 9.09 -1.39 3.29
C ILE A 14 7.57 -1.26 3.44
N TRP A 15 7.06 -1.11 4.67
CA TRP A 15 5.64 -0.83 4.89
C TRP A 15 5.28 0.59 4.48
N GLN A 16 6.15 1.56 4.79
CA GLN A 16 5.97 2.97 4.39
C GLN A 16 5.98 3.11 2.86
N ASP A 17 6.93 2.44 2.18
CA ASP A 17 7.00 2.39 0.73
C ASP A 17 5.73 1.77 0.11
N ALA A 18 5.20 0.71 0.72
CA ALA A 18 3.95 0.09 0.28
C ALA A 18 2.73 1.03 0.44
N MET A 19 2.68 1.84 1.51
CA MET A 19 1.66 2.87 1.68
C MET A 19 1.79 3.98 0.63
N THR A 20 3.00 4.48 0.37
CA THR A 20 3.27 5.45 -0.70
C THR A 20 2.88 4.92 -2.08
N LEU A 21 3.13 3.62 -2.34
CA LEU A 21 2.68 2.95 -3.55
C LEU A 21 1.15 2.95 -3.65
N ALA A 22 0.43 2.58 -2.57
CA ALA A 22 -1.02 2.60 -2.56
C ALA A 22 -1.59 4.00 -2.84
N GLU A 23 -1.07 5.04 -2.18
CA GLU A 23 -1.46 6.43 -2.44
C GLU A 23 -1.23 6.83 -3.91
N THR A 24 -0.09 6.42 -4.46
CA THR A 24 0.26 6.68 -5.86
C THR A 24 -0.70 6.00 -6.82
N VAL A 25 -1.05 4.73 -6.58
CA VAL A 25 -2.05 4.01 -7.37
C VAL A 25 -3.41 4.69 -7.28
N TYR A 26 -3.85 5.09 -6.09
CA TYR A 26 -5.12 5.82 -5.93
C TYR A 26 -5.15 7.13 -6.74
N ARG A 27 -4.04 7.89 -6.72
CA ARG A 27 -3.88 9.13 -7.47
C ARG A 27 -3.90 8.87 -8.98
N LEU A 28 -3.14 7.90 -9.48
CA LEU A 28 -3.08 7.58 -10.91
C LEU A 28 -4.42 7.08 -11.46
N THR A 29 -5.07 6.15 -10.75
CA THR A 29 -6.36 5.59 -11.20
C THR A 29 -7.52 6.58 -11.01
N SER A 30 -7.32 7.75 -10.40
CA SER A 30 -8.36 8.77 -10.30
C SER A 30 -8.66 9.43 -11.65
N ALA A 31 -7.71 9.37 -12.60
CA ALA A 31 -7.84 9.88 -13.95
C ALA A 31 -8.42 8.85 -14.94
N PHE A 32 -8.73 7.63 -14.49
CA PHE A 32 -9.28 6.60 -15.37
C PHE A 32 -10.74 6.91 -15.76
N PRO A 33 -11.21 6.40 -16.91
CA PRO A 33 -12.63 6.49 -17.27
C PRO A 33 -13.55 5.91 -16.19
N LYS A 34 -14.74 6.48 -16.03
CA LYS A 34 -15.71 6.02 -15.01
C LYS A 34 -16.10 4.55 -15.18
N ASP A 35 -16.11 4.04 -16.41
CA ASP A 35 -16.47 2.65 -16.71
C ASP A 35 -15.43 1.65 -16.15
N GLU A 36 -14.19 2.10 -15.86
CA GLU A 36 -13.14 1.29 -15.23
C GLU A 36 -13.21 1.27 -13.71
N LEU A 37 -14.17 1.97 -13.08
CA LEU A 37 -14.26 2.10 -11.63
C LEU A 37 -14.31 0.74 -10.94
N TYR A 38 -15.14 -0.17 -11.45
CA TYR A 38 -15.27 -1.54 -10.94
C TYR A 38 -14.31 -2.52 -11.62
N GLY A 39 -13.78 -2.17 -12.79
CA GLY A 39 -12.76 -2.93 -13.53
C GLY A 39 -11.34 -2.69 -13.00
N MET A 40 -10.49 -2.07 -13.81
CA MET A 40 -9.07 -1.90 -13.53
C MET A 40 -8.81 -1.06 -12.27
N THR A 41 -9.60 -0.01 -12.05
CA THR A 41 -9.44 0.89 -10.88
C THR A 41 -9.58 0.11 -9.58
N SER A 42 -10.63 -0.71 -9.47
CA SER A 42 -10.88 -1.48 -8.24
C SER A 42 -9.81 -2.54 -8.00
N GLN A 43 -9.35 -3.21 -9.06
CA GLN A 43 -8.33 -4.26 -8.98
C GLN A 43 -6.97 -3.70 -8.56
N MET A 44 -6.51 -2.62 -9.22
CA MET A 44 -5.23 -2.00 -8.91
C MET A 44 -5.18 -1.47 -7.46
N ARG A 45 -6.24 -0.77 -7.02
CA ARG A 45 -6.32 -0.22 -5.66
C ARG A 45 -6.32 -1.31 -4.59
N ARG A 46 -7.07 -2.40 -4.79
CA ARG A 46 -7.06 -3.53 -3.85
C ARG A 46 -5.71 -4.22 -3.81
N ALA A 47 -5.10 -4.46 -4.97
CA ALA A 47 -3.78 -5.09 -5.05
C ALA A 47 -2.71 -4.24 -4.34
N SER A 48 -2.69 -2.93 -4.53
CA SER A 48 -1.71 -2.05 -3.89
C SER A 48 -1.87 -2.00 -2.37
N VAL A 49 -3.10 -1.91 -1.86
CA VAL A 49 -3.37 -1.92 -0.41
C VAL A 49 -3.00 -3.27 0.23
N SER A 50 -3.21 -4.37 -0.50
CA SER A 50 -2.88 -5.73 -0.04
C SER A 50 -1.40 -5.88 0.34
N ILE A 51 -0.48 -5.18 -0.34
CA ILE A 51 0.96 -5.24 -0.03
C ILE A 51 1.23 -4.76 1.40
N ALA A 52 0.75 -3.57 1.77
CA ALA A 52 0.92 -3.02 3.11
C ALA A 52 0.22 -3.88 4.18
N ALA A 53 -0.96 -4.43 3.86
CA ALA A 53 -1.70 -5.32 4.75
C ALA A 53 -0.94 -6.62 5.03
N ASN A 54 -0.38 -7.26 4.00
CA ASN A 54 0.41 -8.50 4.15
C ASN A 54 1.71 -8.26 4.92
N ILE A 55 2.36 -7.10 4.76
CA ILE A 55 3.53 -6.73 5.58
C ILE A 55 3.14 -6.59 7.05
N ALA A 56 2.03 -5.90 7.34
CA ALA A 56 1.55 -5.72 8.70
C ALA A 56 1.16 -7.05 9.36
N GLU A 57 0.46 -7.91 8.63
CA GLU A 57 0.09 -9.26 9.08
C GLU A 57 1.32 -10.13 9.31
N GLY A 58 2.30 -10.10 8.40
CA GLY A 58 3.55 -10.84 8.51
C GLY A 58 4.41 -10.42 9.70
N HIS A 59 4.47 -9.12 10.02
CA HIS A 59 5.16 -8.62 11.21
C HIS A 59 4.45 -9.01 12.53
N GLY A 60 3.14 -9.28 12.48
CA GLY A 60 2.35 -9.70 13.65
C GLY A 60 2.46 -11.19 13.98
N ARG A 61 3.15 -11.98 13.15
CA ARG A 61 3.41 -13.41 13.35
C ARG A 61 4.81 -13.63 13.91
#